data_AF-A0A0L7L173-F1
#
_entry.id   AF-A0A0L7L173-F1
#
_cell.length_a   1.000
_cell.length_b   1.000
_cell.length_c   1.000
_cell.angle_alpha   90.00
_cell.angle_beta   90.00
_cell.angle_gamma   90.00
#
_symmetry.space_group_name_H-M   'P 1'
#
loop_
_entity.id
_entity.type
_entity.pdbx_description
1 polymer ?
#
loop_
_entity_poly.entity_id
_entity_poly.type
_entity_poly.pdbx_seq_one_letter_code
_entity_poly.pdbx_strand_id
1 'polypeptide(L)'
;MASKPENNFKVNPEKVRLETDQGIIESEERKWGLPLKEVYKHGFAFYKEKEGKAIHLSYEDRLKLVAFTQQTAHGPLDLNSAPPLGVLDVIGRDRRAAWQALGQILCPLFKPYLEAILKDFEDKKQQQLKKEEEERSHLELQNRIIEETQKQQSNKMSEEQQVQRIKDALNAQTYDQFLQYSQQQYPDNFDQQAILIRQLQDQHYQQYIQQLAADQRLANSTIRTEETEVIVDSKEVVTDCNLNAAGGKLHVGHGETVTVRVPTHYRARCLCWEFATDNYDI
;
A
#
# COMPACT_ATOMS: atom_id res chain seq x y z
N MET A 1 55.00 -22.85 63.85
CA MET A 1 53.72 -22.11 63.76
C MET A 1 53.59 -21.62 62.34
N ALA A 2 52.52 -22.04 61.66
CA ALA A 2 52.41 -22.03 60.20
C ALA A 2 52.03 -20.65 59.65
N SER A 3 52.89 -20.09 58.80
CA SER A 3 52.57 -18.97 57.91
C SER A 3 52.05 -19.55 56.60
N LYS A 4 50.74 -19.39 56.33
CA LYS A 4 50.13 -19.70 55.03
C LYS A 4 50.26 -18.48 54.09
N PRO A 5 50.56 -18.69 52.80
CA PRO A 5 50.71 -17.62 51.83
C PRO A 5 49.36 -17.09 51.34
N GLU A 6 49.30 -15.77 51.14
CA GLU A 6 48.23 -15.05 50.46
C GLU A 6 48.22 -15.43 48.97
N ASN A 7 47.09 -15.96 48.50
CA ASN A 7 46.88 -16.26 47.09
C ASN A 7 46.12 -15.08 46.46
N ASN A 8 46.82 -14.33 45.61
CA ASN A 8 46.28 -13.28 44.76
C ASN A 8 45.36 -13.88 43.68
N PHE A 9 44.05 -13.68 43.78
CA PHE A 9 43.15 -13.76 42.62
C PHE A 9 42.72 -12.35 42.23
N LYS A 10 43.31 -11.85 41.14
CA LYS A 10 42.78 -10.72 40.37
C LYS A 10 41.46 -11.17 39.75
N VAL A 11 40.34 -10.62 40.21
CA VAL A 11 39.05 -10.76 39.55
C VAL A 11 38.80 -9.47 38.75
N ASN A 12 38.71 -9.63 37.44
CA ASN A 12 38.28 -8.62 36.46
C ASN A 12 36.91 -8.04 36.87
N PRO A 13 36.63 -6.73 36.67
CA PRO A 13 35.28 -6.19 36.83
C PRO A 13 34.43 -6.60 35.62
N GLU A 14 34.05 -7.88 35.57
CA GLU A 14 32.92 -8.29 34.77
C GLU A 14 31.64 -7.68 35.35
N LYS A 15 30.88 -7.09 34.45
CA LYS A 15 29.57 -6.48 34.60
C LYS A 15 28.64 -7.40 35.40
N VAL A 16 28.57 -7.22 36.70
CA VAL A 16 27.60 -7.93 37.56
C VAL A 16 26.21 -7.40 37.21
N ARG A 17 25.52 -8.18 36.38
CA ARG A 17 24.08 -8.08 36.16
C ARG A 17 23.42 -8.48 37.49
N LEU A 18 23.08 -7.49 38.30
CA LEU A 18 22.24 -7.70 39.47
C LEU A 18 20.82 -7.99 38.97
N GLU A 19 20.53 -9.27 38.80
CA GLU A 19 19.17 -9.79 38.79
C GLU A 19 18.61 -9.60 40.20
N THR A 20 17.93 -8.47 40.42
CA THR A 20 17.01 -8.32 41.55
C THR A 20 15.61 -8.64 41.06
N ASP A 21 15.18 -9.85 41.44
CA ASP A 21 13.80 -10.32 41.46
C ASP A 21 12.92 -9.35 42.25
N GLN A 22 12.22 -8.47 41.54
CA GLN A 22 10.91 -7.93 41.92
C GLN A 22 10.32 -7.22 40.70
N GLY A 23 9.33 -7.87 40.08
CA GLY A 23 8.62 -7.43 38.87
C GLY A 23 7.82 -6.14 39.06
N ILE A 24 8.52 -5.00 39.06
CA ILE A 24 7.92 -3.66 39.09
C ILE A 24 8.59 -2.74 38.05
N ILE A 25 8.97 -3.29 36.90
CA ILE A 25 9.26 -2.48 35.70
C ILE A 25 8.13 -2.61 34.68
N GLU A 26 7.41 -3.74 34.66
CA GLU A 26 6.31 -3.99 33.73
C GLU A 26 4.97 -3.33 34.10
N SER A 27 4.79 -2.75 35.30
CA SER A 27 3.46 -2.29 35.74
C SER A 27 3.14 -0.83 35.37
N GLU A 28 4.14 0.05 35.26
CA GLU A 28 3.89 1.47 34.92
C GLU A 28 3.86 1.72 33.41
N GLU A 29 4.73 1.07 32.63
CA GLU A 29 4.71 1.17 31.16
C GLU A 29 3.38 0.67 30.57
N ARG A 30 2.78 -0.36 31.19
CA ARG A 30 1.49 -0.91 30.77
C ARG A 30 0.30 -0.01 31.07
N LYS A 31 0.42 0.88 32.08
CA LYS A 31 -0.69 1.77 32.48
C LYS A 31 -0.80 3.02 31.60
N TRP A 32 0.31 3.40 30.94
CA TRP A 32 0.44 4.67 30.23
C TRP A 32 1.01 4.57 28.81
N GLY A 33 1.51 3.40 28.38
CA GLY A 33 1.98 3.13 27.01
C GLY A 33 3.30 3.80 26.62
N LEU A 34 3.94 4.54 27.53
CA LEU A 34 5.20 5.25 27.33
C LEU A 34 6.11 5.09 28.55
N PRO A 35 7.45 5.16 28.37
CA PRO A 35 8.37 5.24 29.49
C PRO A 35 8.04 6.45 30.38
N LEU A 36 8.14 6.28 31.69
CA LEU A 36 7.85 7.32 32.70
C LEU A 36 8.53 8.67 32.40
N LYS A 37 9.74 8.63 31.84
CA LYS A 37 10.51 9.81 31.42
C LYS A 37 9.82 10.61 30.30
N GLU A 38 9.26 9.93 29.30
CA GLU A 38 8.54 10.58 28.20
C GLU A 38 7.19 11.10 28.68
N VAL A 39 6.49 10.37 29.55
CA VAL A 39 5.27 10.85 30.20
C VAL A 39 5.53 12.17 30.94
N TYR A 40 6.55 12.21 31.78
CA TYR A 40 6.91 13.39 32.54
C TYR A 40 7.28 14.57 31.64
N LYS A 41 8.03 14.33 30.55
CA LYS A 41 8.39 15.38 29.58
C LYS A 41 7.17 16.06 28.99
N HIS A 42 6.18 15.29 28.54
CA HIS A 42 4.95 15.82 27.96
C HIS A 42 4.09 16.53 29.03
N GLY A 43 4.02 15.98 30.24
CA GLY A 43 3.27 16.59 31.34
C GLY A 43 3.89 17.88 31.83
N PHE A 44 5.21 17.91 31.99
CA PHE A 44 5.96 19.11 32.36
C PHE A 44 5.78 20.21 31.31
N ALA A 45 5.86 19.87 30.01
CA ALA A 45 5.60 20.82 28.93
C ALA A 45 4.17 21.39 28.99
N PHE A 46 3.17 20.54 29.20
CA PHE A 46 1.77 20.95 29.34
C PHE A 46 1.56 21.90 30.53
N TYR A 47 2.03 21.53 31.73
CA TYR A 47 1.87 22.38 32.91
C TYR A 47 2.60 23.71 32.76
N LYS A 48 3.80 23.72 32.16
CA LYS A 48 4.55 24.95 31.88
C LYS A 48 3.84 25.86 30.87
N GLU A 49 3.14 25.31 29.89
CA GLU A 49 2.40 26.09 28.89
C GLU A 49 1.09 26.67 29.44
N LYS A 50 0.41 25.91 30.32
CA LYS A 50 -0.90 26.27 30.88
C LYS A 50 -0.82 27.05 32.19
N GLU A 51 0.34 27.09 32.85
CA GLU A 51 0.58 27.88 34.06
C GLU A 51 0.33 29.37 33.80
N GLY A 52 -0.60 29.96 34.56
CA GLY A 52 -0.94 31.38 34.50
C GLY A 52 -1.92 31.78 33.38
N LYS A 53 -2.29 30.86 32.48
CA LYS A 53 -3.32 31.09 31.44
C LYS A 53 -4.64 30.40 31.75
N ALA A 54 -4.58 29.15 32.19
CA ALA A 54 -5.76 28.33 32.49
C ALA A 54 -5.59 27.50 33.77
N ILE A 55 -4.35 27.35 34.27
CA ILE A 55 -4.05 26.56 35.46
C ILE A 55 -3.21 27.42 36.41
N HIS A 56 -3.64 27.52 37.67
CA HIS A 56 -2.84 28.08 38.75
C HIS A 56 -2.44 26.97 39.70
N LEU A 57 -1.15 26.66 39.75
CA LEU A 57 -0.61 25.62 40.61
C LEU A 57 -0.48 26.12 42.04
N SER A 58 -1.10 25.40 42.98
CA SER A 58 -0.91 25.61 44.41
C SER A 58 0.54 25.32 44.83
N TYR A 59 0.94 25.78 46.01
CA TYR A 59 2.26 25.45 46.56
C TYR A 59 2.46 23.92 46.65
N GLU A 60 1.43 23.19 47.07
CA GLU A 60 1.46 21.73 47.15
C GLU A 60 1.64 21.08 45.78
N ASP A 61 0.96 21.57 44.74
CA ASP A 61 1.09 21.02 43.39
C ASP A 61 2.47 21.31 42.78
N ARG A 62 3.06 22.47 43.11
CA ARG A 62 4.44 22.79 42.75
C ARG A 62 5.43 21.82 43.40
N LEU A 63 5.21 21.45 44.67
CA LEU A 63 6.02 20.43 45.35
C LEU A 63 5.88 19.06 44.68
N LYS A 64 4.67 18.66 44.27
CA LYS A 64 4.42 17.41 43.53
C LYS A 64 5.13 17.38 42.18
N LEU A 65 5.14 18.48 41.43
CA LEU A 65 5.87 18.56 40.15
C LEU A 65 7.38 18.43 40.33
N VAL A 66 7.95 19.08 41.34
CA VAL A 66 9.38 18.92 41.69
C VAL A 66 9.66 17.48 42.09
N ALA A 67 8.79 16.87 42.87
CA ALA A 67 8.87 15.47 43.25
C ALA A 67 8.85 14.52 42.03
N PHE A 68 7.96 14.75 41.05
CA PHE A 68 7.95 13.97 39.79
C PHE A 68 9.23 14.18 38.95
N THR A 69 9.80 15.39 38.97
CA THR A 69 11.09 15.68 38.33
C THR A 69 12.18 14.80 38.92
N GLN A 70 12.24 14.74 40.25
CA GLN A 70 13.24 13.98 40.97
C GLN A 70 13.03 12.47 40.80
N GLN A 71 11.78 12.01 40.81
CA GLN A 71 11.44 10.60 40.58
C GLN A 71 11.84 10.13 39.18
N THR A 72 11.62 10.94 38.14
CA THR A 72 11.96 10.56 36.75
C THR A 72 13.46 10.62 36.47
N ALA A 73 14.20 11.48 37.18
CA ALA A 73 15.64 11.62 37.03
C ALA A 73 16.44 10.62 37.87
N HIS A 74 15.99 10.34 39.10
CA HIS A 74 16.75 9.60 40.11
C HIS A 74 16.04 8.35 40.63
N GLY A 75 14.77 8.11 40.27
CA GLY A 75 13.96 7.04 40.85
C GLY A 75 13.42 7.38 42.24
N PRO A 76 12.96 6.37 43.01
CA PRO A 76 12.50 6.56 44.39
C PRO A 76 13.56 7.23 45.27
N LEU A 77 13.14 8.10 46.18
CA LEU A 77 14.06 8.77 47.10
C LEU A 77 14.83 7.76 47.96
N ASP A 78 16.16 7.71 47.78
CA ASP A 78 17.06 7.04 48.70
C ASP A 78 17.61 8.03 49.74
N LEU A 79 17.26 7.81 51.01
CA LEU A 79 17.68 8.66 52.13
C LEU A 79 19.20 8.57 52.40
N ASN A 80 19.87 7.51 51.95
CA ASN A 80 21.31 7.32 52.17
C ASN A 80 22.17 8.10 51.16
N SER A 81 21.60 8.41 49.99
CA SER A 81 22.25 9.16 48.91
C SER A 81 21.95 10.67 48.98
N ALA A 82 20.89 11.06 49.71
CA ALA A 82 20.44 12.44 49.79
C ALA A 82 21.26 13.27 50.79
N PRO A 83 21.74 14.48 50.42
CA PRO A 83 22.43 15.38 51.35
C PRO A 83 21.57 15.73 52.59
N PRO A 84 22.17 15.92 53.77
CA PRO A 84 21.44 16.32 54.96
C PRO A 84 20.83 17.71 54.77
N LEU A 85 19.56 17.87 55.13
CA LEU A 85 18.86 19.16 55.05
C LEU A 85 19.26 20.07 56.21
N GLY A 86 19.40 21.36 55.92
CA GLY A 86 19.62 22.37 56.95
C GLY A 86 18.44 22.49 57.91
N VAL A 87 18.71 22.92 59.15
CA VAL A 87 17.68 23.05 60.20
C VAL A 87 16.58 24.05 59.82
N LEU A 88 16.92 25.07 59.02
CA LEU A 88 16.01 26.12 58.57
C LEU A 88 15.43 25.87 57.15
N ASP A 89 15.80 24.78 56.49
CA ASP A 89 15.37 24.49 55.12
C ASP A 89 13.98 23.83 55.09
N VAL A 90 12.95 24.63 55.39
CA VAL A 90 11.54 24.18 55.41
C VAL A 90 11.09 23.76 54.01
N ILE A 91 11.48 24.50 52.97
CA ILE A 91 11.11 24.20 51.58
C ILE A 91 11.76 22.89 51.10
N GLY A 92 13.03 22.66 51.43
CA GLY A 92 13.72 21.41 51.12
C GLY A 92 13.10 20.20 51.82
N ARG A 93 12.63 20.38 53.06
CA ARG A 93 11.87 19.36 53.79
C ARG A 93 10.55 19.04 53.10
N ASP A 94 9.78 20.06 52.73
CA ASP A 94 8.50 19.88 52.04
C ASP A 94 8.67 19.18 50.69
N ARG A 95 9.71 19.56 49.92
CA ARG A 95 10.05 18.91 48.64
C ARG A 95 10.43 17.45 48.82
N ARG A 96 11.24 17.14 49.84
CA ARG A 96 11.66 15.77 50.16
C ARG A 96 10.47 14.93 50.63
N ALA A 97 9.60 15.51 51.47
CA ALA A 97 8.38 14.86 51.91
C ALA A 97 7.43 14.57 50.74
N ALA A 98 7.27 15.51 49.81
CA ALA A 98 6.47 15.31 48.60
C ALA A 98 7.06 14.20 47.70
N TRP A 99 8.39 14.17 47.52
CA TRP A 99 9.06 13.11 46.76
C TRP A 99 8.92 11.74 47.43
N GLN A 100 9.07 11.68 48.76
CA GLN A 100 8.84 10.46 49.52
C GLN A 100 7.38 9.98 49.44
N ALA A 101 6.42 10.91 49.37
CA ALA A 101 4.99 10.60 49.28
C ALA A 101 4.55 10.06 47.91
N LEU A 102 5.28 10.34 46.82
CA LEU A 102 4.95 9.85 45.48
C LEU A 102 5.10 8.33 45.33
N GLY A 103 5.98 7.71 46.13
CA GLY A 103 6.25 6.27 46.01
C GLY A 103 6.64 5.87 44.57
N GLN A 104 5.96 4.85 44.03
CA GLN A 104 6.14 4.34 42.66
C GLN A 104 4.92 4.66 41.76
N ILE A 105 4.14 5.71 42.01
CA ILE A 105 2.85 5.89 41.32
C ILE A 105 2.78 7.22 40.56
N LEU A 106 2.53 7.13 39.26
CA LEU A 106 2.22 8.26 38.38
C LEU A 106 0.76 8.76 38.52
N CYS A 107 0.58 10.08 38.52
CA CYS A 107 -0.71 10.77 38.75
C CYS A 107 -1.80 10.39 37.71
N PRO A 108 -2.97 9.86 38.12
CA PRO A 108 -4.05 9.43 37.22
C PRO A 108 -4.67 10.52 36.33
N LEU A 109 -4.56 11.80 36.71
CA LEU A 109 -5.17 12.91 35.97
C LEU A 109 -4.58 13.11 34.56
N PHE A 110 -3.35 12.62 34.32
CA PHE A 110 -2.65 12.86 33.08
C PHE A 110 -3.00 11.83 31.97
N LYS A 111 -3.83 10.83 32.28
CA LYS A 111 -4.07 9.64 31.42
C LYS A 111 -4.71 9.96 30.09
N PRO A 112 -5.80 10.75 30.05
CA PRO A 112 -6.46 11.04 28.79
C PRO A 112 -5.59 11.87 27.83
N TYR A 113 -4.72 12.74 28.37
CA TYR A 113 -3.81 13.56 27.54
C TYR A 113 -2.71 12.72 26.89
N LEU A 114 -2.15 11.75 27.61
CA LEU A 114 -1.17 10.83 27.04
C LEU A 114 -1.76 9.86 26.04
N GLU A 115 -2.95 9.35 26.31
CA GLU A 115 -3.68 8.49 25.37
C GLU A 115 -3.93 9.23 24.05
N ALA A 116 -4.29 10.52 24.10
CA ALA A 116 -4.43 11.34 22.91
C ALA A 116 -3.12 11.52 22.14
N ILE A 117 -2.01 11.81 22.84
CA ILE A 117 -0.68 11.93 22.21
C ILE A 117 -0.26 10.61 21.55
N LEU A 118 -0.45 9.49 22.24
CA LEU A 118 -0.14 8.16 21.72
C LEU A 118 -0.98 7.85 20.48
N LYS A 119 -2.27 8.17 20.52
CA LYS A 119 -3.16 7.98 19.38
C LYS A 119 -2.74 8.82 18.18
N ASP A 120 -2.34 10.07 18.39
CA ASP A 120 -1.80 10.96 17.35
C ASP A 120 -0.52 10.40 16.71
N PHE A 121 0.38 9.80 17.51
CA PHE A 121 1.59 9.17 16.98
C PHE A 121 1.26 7.92 16.14
N GLU A 122 0.35 7.07 16.64
CA GLU A 122 -0.09 5.88 15.91
C GLU A 122 -0.78 6.27 14.60
N ASP A 123 -1.70 7.23 14.64
CA ASP A 123 -2.42 7.69 13.46
C ASP A 123 -1.47 8.31 12.42
N LYS A 124 -0.44 9.06 12.84
CA LYS A 124 0.61 9.55 11.93
C LYS A 124 1.40 8.42 11.29
N LYS A 125 1.75 7.39 12.05
CA LYS A 125 2.49 6.23 11.54
C LYS A 125 1.64 5.43 10.54
N GLN A 126 0.36 5.21 10.85
CA GLN A 126 -0.58 4.55 9.94
C GLN A 126 -0.78 5.36 8.64
N GLN A 127 -0.89 6.69 8.74
CA GLN A 127 -0.97 7.55 7.57
C GLN A 127 0.28 7.50 6.70
N GLN A 128 1.47 7.40 7.29
CA GLN A 128 2.71 7.25 6.53
C GLN A 128 2.75 5.93 5.77
N LEU A 129 2.43 4.81 6.42
CA LEU A 129 2.37 3.49 5.77
C LEU A 129 1.36 3.45 4.62
N LYS A 130 0.16 4.02 4.84
CA LYS A 130 -0.86 4.09 3.81
C LYS A 130 -0.41 4.90 2.60
N LYS A 131 0.26 6.05 2.80
CA LYS A 131 0.83 6.84 1.70
C LYS A 131 1.91 6.09 0.94
N GLU A 132 2.78 5.37 1.66
CA GLU A 132 3.85 4.58 1.05
C GLU A 132 3.30 3.42 0.20
N GLU A 133 2.20 2.79 0.65
CA GLU A 133 1.48 1.76 -0.11
C GLU A 133 0.75 2.34 -1.33
N GLU A 134 0.10 3.50 -1.18
CA GLU A 134 -0.51 4.25 -2.29
C GLU A 134 0.54 4.65 -3.34
N GLU A 135 1.70 5.15 -2.93
CA GLU A 135 2.81 5.49 -3.83
C GLU A 135 3.37 4.25 -4.53
N ARG A 136 3.53 3.13 -3.81
CA ARG A 136 3.99 1.86 -4.39
C ARG A 136 2.99 1.34 -5.44
N SER A 137 1.70 1.32 -5.11
CA SER A 137 0.66 0.86 -6.03
C SER A 137 0.52 1.77 -7.25
N HIS A 138 0.69 3.08 -7.08
CA HIS A 138 0.72 4.04 -8.18
C HIS A 138 1.92 3.80 -9.11
N LEU A 139 3.12 3.58 -8.56
CA LEU A 139 4.32 3.29 -9.34
C LEU A 139 4.19 1.96 -10.10
N GLU A 140 3.63 0.92 -9.47
CA GLU A 140 3.39 -0.37 -10.11
C GLU A 140 2.39 -0.27 -11.27
N LEU A 141 1.32 0.51 -11.10
CA LEU A 141 0.36 0.79 -12.16
C LEU A 141 1.02 1.57 -13.31
N GLN A 142 1.84 2.56 -13.01
CA GLN A 142 2.56 3.34 -14.01
C GLN A 142 3.51 2.46 -14.82
N ASN A 143 4.24 1.55 -14.17
CA ASN A 143 5.13 0.61 -14.84
C ASN A 143 4.34 -0.33 -15.77
N ARG A 144 3.19 -0.86 -15.33
CA ARG A 144 2.31 -1.68 -16.19
C ARG A 144 1.88 -0.93 -17.45
N ILE A 145 1.46 0.33 -17.32
CA ILE A 145 1.03 1.15 -18.46
C ILE A 145 2.20 1.37 -19.43
N ILE A 146 3.40 1.65 -18.91
CA ILE A 146 4.61 1.85 -19.75
C ILE A 146 4.96 0.56 -20.49
N GLU A 147 4.97 -0.59 -19.81
CA GLU A 147 5.26 -1.90 -20.41
C GLU A 147 4.25 -2.28 -21.50
N GLU A 148 2.96 -2.11 -21.23
CA GLU A 148 1.91 -2.37 -22.23
C GLU A 148 2.04 -1.43 -23.43
N THR A 149 2.32 -0.15 -23.19
CA THR A 149 2.50 0.84 -24.26
C THR A 149 3.72 0.49 -25.12
N GLN A 150 4.83 0.11 -24.50
CA GLN A 150 6.04 -0.28 -25.21
C GLN A 150 5.83 -1.55 -26.04
N LYS A 151 5.12 -2.54 -25.49
CA LYS A 151 4.75 -3.77 -26.20
C LYS A 151 3.83 -3.46 -27.39
N GLN A 152 2.83 -2.60 -27.21
CA GLN A 152 1.96 -2.18 -28.31
C GLN A 152 2.74 -1.42 -29.40
N GLN A 153 3.66 -0.53 -29.03
CA GLN A 153 4.52 0.15 -29.99
C GLN A 153 5.43 -0.82 -30.74
N SER A 154 6.06 -1.76 -30.05
CA SER A 154 6.90 -2.80 -30.69
C SER A 154 6.10 -3.67 -31.66
N ASN A 155 4.89 -4.08 -31.28
CA ASN A 155 4.02 -4.87 -32.14
C ASN A 155 3.60 -4.07 -33.39
N LYS A 156 3.15 -2.82 -33.20
CA LYS A 156 2.81 -1.92 -34.32
C LYS A 156 3.98 -1.71 -35.27
N MET A 157 5.18 -1.43 -34.73
CA MET A 157 6.39 -1.28 -35.55
C MET A 157 6.72 -2.56 -36.33
N SER A 158 6.56 -3.73 -35.72
CA SER A 158 6.79 -5.03 -36.40
C SER A 158 5.76 -5.29 -37.50
N GLU A 159 4.49 -5.03 -37.25
CA GLU A 159 3.40 -5.15 -38.22
C GLU A 159 3.60 -4.19 -39.40
N GLU A 160 3.93 -2.92 -39.12
CA GLU A 160 4.24 -1.91 -40.14
C GLU A 160 5.45 -2.31 -40.99
N GLN A 161 6.52 -2.85 -40.38
CA GLN A 161 7.66 -3.39 -41.12
C GLN A 161 7.29 -4.58 -42.01
N GLN A 162 6.38 -5.45 -41.56
CA GLN A 162 5.89 -6.56 -42.37
C GLN A 162 5.06 -6.04 -43.56
N VAL A 163 4.16 -5.08 -43.32
CA VAL A 163 3.37 -4.42 -44.38
C VAL A 163 4.28 -3.76 -45.40
N GLN A 164 5.30 -3.03 -44.96
CA GLN A 164 6.25 -2.37 -45.86
C GLN A 164 7.02 -3.39 -46.72
N ARG A 165 7.49 -4.50 -46.12
CA ARG A 165 8.15 -5.57 -46.87
C ARG A 165 7.25 -6.18 -47.94
N ILE A 166 5.96 -6.37 -47.65
CA ILE A 166 4.98 -6.87 -48.63
C ILE A 166 4.81 -5.85 -49.76
N LYS A 167 4.64 -4.57 -49.43
CA LYS A 167 4.52 -3.49 -50.43
C LYS A 167 5.74 -3.41 -51.33
N ASP A 168 6.95 -3.45 -50.77
CA ASP A 168 8.19 -3.37 -51.54
C ASP A 168 8.38 -4.59 -52.45
N ALA A 169 8.06 -5.80 -51.96
CA ALA A 169 8.10 -7.01 -52.77
C ALA A 169 7.08 -6.98 -53.92
N LEU A 170 5.87 -6.49 -53.64
CA LEU A 170 4.82 -6.35 -54.64
C LEU A 170 5.20 -5.30 -55.70
N ASN A 171 5.74 -4.17 -55.24
CA ASN A 171 6.25 -3.11 -56.10
C ASN A 171 7.36 -3.65 -57.00
N ALA A 172 8.33 -4.41 -56.49
CA ALA A 172 9.40 -4.99 -57.30
C ALA A 172 8.88 -5.90 -58.44
N GLN A 173 7.71 -6.51 -58.27
CA GLN A 173 7.13 -7.38 -59.31
C GLN A 173 6.34 -6.62 -60.38
N THR A 174 5.61 -5.56 -59.99
CA THR A 174 4.69 -4.87 -60.90
C THR A 174 5.13 -3.46 -61.31
N TYR A 175 6.26 -2.96 -60.79
CA TYR A 175 6.73 -1.60 -61.06
C TYR A 175 6.89 -1.31 -62.55
N ASP A 176 7.55 -2.19 -63.31
CA ASP A 176 7.80 -1.97 -64.73
C ASP A 176 6.49 -1.88 -65.54
N GLN A 177 5.49 -2.69 -65.18
CA GLN A 177 4.17 -2.66 -65.82
C GLN A 177 3.44 -1.34 -65.52
N PHE A 178 3.48 -0.88 -64.27
CA PHE A 178 2.86 0.39 -63.88
C PHE A 178 3.59 1.59 -64.47
N LEU A 179 4.92 1.53 -64.57
CA LEU A 179 5.74 2.55 -65.21
C LEU A 179 5.40 2.66 -66.70
N GLN A 180 5.29 1.54 -67.40
CA GLN A 180 4.95 1.55 -68.81
C GLN A 180 3.52 2.06 -69.07
N TYR A 181 2.57 1.71 -68.20
CA TYR A 181 1.21 2.23 -68.27
C TYR A 181 1.15 3.74 -67.97
N SER A 182 1.90 4.22 -66.97
CA SER A 182 1.90 5.64 -66.62
C SER A 182 2.55 6.52 -67.70
N GLN A 183 3.60 6.02 -68.35
CA GLN A 183 4.23 6.68 -69.51
C GLN A 183 3.28 6.83 -70.71
N GLN A 184 2.36 5.88 -70.91
CA GLN A 184 1.36 5.96 -71.97
C GLN A 184 0.27 7.01 -71.67
N GLN A 185 -0.15 7.13 -70.41
CA GLN A 185 -1.20 8.08 -70.01
C GLN A 185 -0.69 9.51 -69.90
N TYR A 186 0.53 9.69 -69.40
CA TYR A 186 1.14 11.01 -69.18
C TYR A 186 2.56 11.07 -69.77
N PRO A 187 2.73 11.14 -71.10
CA PRO A 187 4.03 11.39 -71.72
C PRO A 187 4.62 12.70 -71.18
N ASP A 188 5.91 12.70 -70.81
CA ASP A 188 6.69 13.85 -70.31
C ASP A 188 6.33 14.46 -68.95
N ASN A 189 5.31 13.96 -68.24
CA ASN A 189 4.95 14.46 -66.89
C ASN A 189 5.31 13.46 -65.78
N PHE A 190 6.52 13.57 -65.26
CA PHE A 190 7.06 12.67 -64.22
C PHE A 190 6.29 12.72 -62.90
N ASP A 191 5.79 13.89 -62.48
CA ASP A 191 5.05 14.03 -61.23
C ASP A 191 3.69 13.30 -61.31
N GLN A 192 2.97 13.45 -62.42
CA GLN A 192 1.71 12.74 -62.64
C GLN A 192 1.92 11.23 -62.83
N GLN A 193 3.00 10.82 -63.50
CA GLN A 193 3.39 9.41 -63.58
C GLN A 193 3.62 8.82 -62.19
N ALA A 194 4.36 9.52 -61.32
CA ALA A 194 4.66 9.06 -59.97
C ALA A 194 3.40 8.92 -59.10
N ILE A 195 2.48 9.88 -59.20
CA ILE A 195 1.18 9.82 -58.50
C ILE A 195 0.36 8.62 -59.00
N LEU A 196 0.27 8.42 -60.31
CA LEU A 196 -0.49 7.32 -60.90
C LEU A 196 0.10 5.96 -60.52
N ILE A 197 1.42 5.79 -60.56
CA ILE A 197 2.10 4.57 -60.14
C ILE A 197 1.76 4.27 -58.67
N ARG A 198 1.83 5.27 -57.79
CA ARG A 198 1.49 5.09 -56.37
C ARG A 198 0.03 4.66 -56.17
N GLN A 199 -0.90 5.26 -56.89
CA GLN A 199 -2.32 4.88 -56.83
C GLN A 199 -2.54 3.43 -57.28
N LEU A 200 -1.88 3.01 -58.37
CA LEU A 200 -1.97 1.64 -58.88
C LEU A 200 -1.35 0.64 -57.91
N GLN A 201 -0.21 0.98 -57.29
CA GLN A 201 0.42 0.17 -56.25
C GLN A 201 -0.49 0.01 -55.03
N ASP A 202 -1.13 1.08 -54.58
CA ASP A 202 -2.08 1.03 -53.45
C ASP A 202 -3.30 0.16 -53.79
N GLN A 203 -3.86 0.25 -55.01
CA GLN A 203 -4.95 -0.61 -55.45
C GLN A 203 -4.52 -2.08 -55.55
N HIS A 204 -3.34 -2.34 -56.11
CA HIS A 204 -2.81 -3.70 -56.25
C HIS A 204 -2.55 -4.33 -54.88
N TYR A 205 -2.00 -3.57 -53.93
CA TYR A 205 -1.86 -4.00 -52.55
C TYR A 205 -3.21 -4.35 -51.91
N GLN A 206 -4.24 -3.52 -52.10
CA GLN A 206 -5.57 -3.81 -51.57
C GLN A 206 -6.17 -5.10 -52.15
N GLN A 207 -6.03 -5.33 -53.46
CA GLN A 207 -6.49 -6.56 -54.10
C GLN A 207 -5.76 -7.79 -53.55
N TYR A 208 -4.43 -7.69 -53.38
CA TYR A 208 -3.63 -8.76 -52.81
C TYR A 208 -4.04 -9.12 -51.38
N ILE A 209 -4.25 -8.12 -50.52
CA ILE A 209 -4.69 -8.35 -49.13
C ILE A 209 -6.10 -8.98 -49.09
N GLN A 210 -7.01 -8.56 -49.98
CA GLN A 210 -8.34 -9.16 -50.07
C GLN A 210 -8.28 -10.64 -50.47
N GLN A 211 -7.43 -10.98 -51.44
CA GLN A 211 -7.22 -12.37 -51.86
C GLN A 211 -6.63 -13.20 -50.71
N LEU A 212 -5.59 -12.70 -50.04
CA LEU A 212 -4.97 -13.37 -48.91
C LEU A 212 -5.98 -13.63 -47.77
N ALA A 213 -6.85 -12.65 -47.48
CA ALA A 213 -7.92 -12.80 -46.50
C ALA A 213 -8.97 -13.85 -46.92
N ALA A 214 -9.30 -13.93 -48.22
CA ALA A 214 -10.21 -14.95 -48.75
C ALA A 214 -9.61 -16.36 -48.64
N ASP A 215 -8.34 -16.52 -49.01
CA ASP A 215 -7.62 -17.79 -48.92
C ASP A 215 -7.50 -18.27 -47.46
N GLN A 216 -7.23 -17.34 -46.54
CA GLN A 216 -7.16 -17.65 -45.11
C GLN A 216 -8.53 -18.06 -44.54
N ARG A 217 -9.63 -17.45 -45.00
CA ARG A 217 -11.00 -17.86 -44.63
C ARG A 217 -11.32 -19.26 -45.14
N LEU A 218 -10.94 -19.57 -46.38
CA LEU A 218 -11.14 -20.88 -46.98
C LEU A 218 -10.33 -21.95 -46.22
N ALA A 219 -9.05 -21.70 -45.95
CA ALA A 219 -8.20 -22.59 -45.15
C ALA A 219 -8.76 -22.83 -43.73
N ASN A 220 -9.21 -21.77 -43.06
CA ASN A 220 -9.83 -21.89 -41.73
C ASN A 220 -11.18 -22.63 -41.75
N SER A 221 -11.91 -22.60 -42.86
CA SER A 221 -13.16 -23.36 -43.04
C SER A 221 -12.92 -24.85 -43.29
N THR A 222 -11.84 -25.20 -43.99
CA THR A 222 -11.43 -26.59 -44.22
C THR A 222 -11.00 -27.26 -42.91
N ILE A 223 -10.25 -26.56 -42.05
CA ILE A 223 -9.82 -27.10 -40.74
C ILE A 223 -11.00 -27.38 -39.80
N ARG A 224 -12.07 -26.56 -39.86
CA ARG A 224 -13.29 -26.78 -39.05
C ARG A 224 -14.13 -28.00 -39.45
N THR A 225 -13.86 -28.62 -40.59
CA THR A 225 -14.62 -29.78 -41.06
C THR A 225 -14.01 -31.12 -40.61
N GLU A 226 -12.76 -31.12 -40.12
CA GLU A 226 -12.03 -32.35 -39.77
C GLU A 226 -11.90 -32.61 -38.25
N GLU A 227 -12.30 -31.69 -37.38
CA GLU A 227 -12.19 -31.84 -35.91
C GLU A 227 -13.54 -32.09 -35.20
N THR A 228 -14.48 -32.81 -35.84
CA THR A 228 -15.72 -33.26 -35.15
C THR A 228 -15.63 -34.73 -34.76
N GLU A 229 -14.77 -35.05 -33.80
CA GLU A 229 -14.92 -36.22 -32.92
C GLU A 229 -13.83 -36.22 -31.83
N VAL A 230 -13.99 -35.43 -30.76
CA VAL A 230 -13.75 -35.87 -29.36
C VAL A 230 -14.49 -34.92 -28.41
N ILE A 231 -15.26 -35.52 -27.51
CA ILE A 231 -16.06 -34.96 -26.42
C ILE A 231 -15.17 -34.32 -25.34
N VAL A 232 -15.44 -33.08 -24.92
CA VAL A 232 -15.52 -32.67 -23.50
C VAL A 232 -16.56 -31.55 -23.35
N ASP A 233 -17.52 -31.82 -22.47
CA ASP A 233 -18.65 -30.99 -22.10
C ASP A 233 -18.21 -29.69 -21.41
N SER A 234 -18.59 -28.55 -21.99
CA SER A 234 -18.66 -27.26 -21.34
C SER A 234 -19.77 -26.48 -22.04
N LYS A 235 -21.01 -26.85 -21.73
CA LYS A 235 -22.17 -26.03 -22.10
C LYS A 235 -22.08 -24.68 -21.40
N GLU A 236 -21.75 -23.63 -22.13
CA GLU A 236 -22.22 -22.28 -21.81
C GLU A 236 -23.75 -22.29 -21.93
N VAL A 237 -24.44 -22.55 -20.82
CA VAL A 237 -25.89 -22.36 -20.74
C VAL A 237 -26.13 -20.87 -20.52
N VAL A 238 -26.32 -20.13 -21.61
CA VAL A 238 -26.85 -18.77 -21.53
C VAL A 238 -28.32 -18.86 -21.16
N THR A 239 -28.61 -18.87 -19.86
CA THR A 239 -29.98 -18.82 -19.35
C THR A 239 -30.39 -17.36 -19.19
N ASP A 240 -31.11 -16.82 -20.17
CA ASP A 240 -31.74 -15.50 -20.07
C ASP A 240 -32.90 -15.59 -19.05
N CYS A 241 -32.60 -15.39 -17.78
CA CYS A 241 -33.58 -15.48 -16.69
C CYS A 241 -34.26 -14.11 -16.50
N ASN A 242 -35.50 -13.96 -16.98
CA ASN A 242 -36.32 -12.82 -16.60
C ASN A 242 -36.76 -12.98 -15.13
N LEU A 243 -36.03 -12.35 -14.20
CA LEU A 243 -36.10 -12.54 -12.74
C LEU A 243 -37.44 -12.14 -12.07
N ASN A 244 -38.44 -11.69 -12.84
CA ASN A 244 -39.71 -11.19 -12.31
C ASN A 244 -40.61 -12.29 -11.70
N ALA A 245 -40.36 -13.58 -11.98
CA ALA A 245 -41.21 -14.68 -11.50
C ALA A 245 -40.61 -15.49 -10.32
N ALA A 246 -39.29 -15.42 -10.10
CA ALA A 246 -38.56 -16.28 -9.15
C ALA A 246 -38.10 -15.55 -7.86
N GLY A 247 -38.66 -14.37 -7.58
CA GLY A 247 -38.33 -13.61 -6.38
C GLY A 247 -36.88 -13.09 -6.35
N GLY A 248 -36.22 -12.97 -7.50
CA GLY A 248 -34.87 -12.42 -7.60
C GLY A 248 -33.73 -13.33 -7.10
N LYS A 249 -33.99 -14.60 -6.77
CA LYS A 249 -32.97 -15.54 -6.27
C LYS A 249 -32.40 -16.42 -7.39
N LEU A 250 -31.08 -16.43 -7.54
CA LEU A 250 -30.31 -17.26 -8.48
C LEU A 250 -29.36 -18.17 -7.68
N HIS A 251 -29.28 -19.46 -8.02
CA HIS A 251 -28.26 -20.38 -7.49
C HIS A 251 -27.25 -20.67 -8.59
N VAL A 252 -25.96 -20.53 -8.30
CA VAL A 252 -24.86 -20.74 -9.24
C VAL A 252 -24.05 -21.94 -8.75
N GLY A 253 -23.87 -22.94 -9.61
CA GLY A 253 -23.11 -24.15 -9.31
C GLY A 253 -21.59 -23.92 -9.23
N HIS A 254 -20.86 -24.90 -8.69
CA HIS A 254 -19.40 -24.82 -8.65
C HIS A 254 -18.81 -24.83 -10.06
N GLY A 255 -18.00 -23.81 -10.39
CA GLY A 255 -17.38 -23.66 -11.71
C GLY A 255 -18.30 -23.07 -12.79
N GLU A 256 -19.55 -22.72 -12.44
CA GLU A 256 -20.50 -22.09 -13.35
C GLU A 256 -20.29 -20.56 -13.38
N THR A 257 -20.38 -19.96 -14.58
CA THR A 257 -20.37 -18.51 -14.76
C THR A 257 -21.72 -18.06 -15.27
N VAL A 258 -22.37 -17.13 -14.56
CA VAL A 258 -23.68 -16.58 -14.98
C VAL A 258 -23.58 -15.09 -15.24
N THR A 259 -24.16 -14.65 -16.37
CA THR A 259 -24.31 -13.23 -16.71
C THR A 259 -25.73 -12.76 -16.40
N VAL A 260 -25.87 -11.77 -15.52
CA VAL A 260 -27.18 -11.23 -15.14
C VAL A 260 -27.42 -9.89 -15.82
N ARG A 261 -28.55 -9.75 -16.53
CA ARG A 261 -29.01 -8.48 -17.11
C ARG A 261 -30.14 -7.91 -16.26
N VAL A 262 -29.89 -6.74 -15.66
CA VAL A 262 -30.87 -6.08 -14.79
C VAL A 262 -31.45 -4.85 -15.50
N PRO A 263 -32.78 -4.76 -15.72
CA PRO A 263 -33.40 -3.58 -16.27
C PRO A 263 -33.31 -2.41 -15.29
N THR A 264 -32.69 -1.31 -15.71
CA THR A 264 -32.50 -0.11 -14.88
C THR A 264 -33.67 0.87 -15.06
N HIS A 265 -34.26 1.34 -13.96
CA HIS A 265 -35.30 2.38 -13.99
C HIS A 265 -34.66 3.78 -14.10
N TYR A 266 -35.28 4.72 -14.82
CA TYR A 266 -34.72 6.07 -15.08
C TYR A 266 -34.47 6.93 -13.82
N ARG A 267 -35.04 6.55 -12.68
CA ARG A 267 -34.83 7.20 -11.36
C ARG A 267 -33.94 6.40 -10.41
N ALA A 268 -33.48 5.22 -10.82
CA ALA A 268 -32.60 4.41 -9.99
C ALA A 268 -31.21 5.06 -9.92
N ARG A 269 -30.60 5.04 -8.73
CA ARG A 269 -29.27 5.63 -8.47
C ARG A 269 -28.19 4.59 -8.13
N CYS A 270 -28.59 3.37 -7.82
CA CYS A 270 -27.69 2.27 -7.49
C CYS A 270 -28.36 0.94 -7.84
N LEU A 271 -27.53 -0.08 -7.98
CA LEU A 271 -27.94 -1.48 -8.09
C LEU A 271 -27.39 -2.18 -6.85
N CYS A 272 -28.24 -2.91 -6.15
CA CYS A 272 -27.87 -3.66 -4.96
C CYS A 272 -27.99 -5.15 -5.27
N TRP A 273 -26.97 -5.93 -4.91
CA TRP A 273 -27.02 -7.39 -4.92
C TRP A 273 -26.48 -7.90 -3.60
N GLU A 274 -26.98 -9.07 -3.19
CA GLU A 274 -26.49 -9.84 -2.06
C GLU A 274 -26.22 -11.25 -2.56
N PHE A 275 -25.14 -11.86 -2.10
CA PHE A 275 -24.87 -13.28 -2.35
C PHE A 275 -24.80 -13.98 -1.00
N ALA A 276 -25.38 -15.17 -0.94
CA ALA A 276 -25.20 -16.09 0.17
C ALA A 276 -24.60 -17.37 -0.41
N THR A 277 -23.64 -17.93 0.29
CA THR A 277 -23.16 -19.28 -0.02
C THR A 277 -23.79 -20.23 0.97
N ASP A 278 -24.18 -21.43 0.54
CA ASP A 278 -24.84 -22.41 1.42
C ASP A 278 -23.99 -22.80 2.64
N ASN A 279 -22.68 -22.47 2.63
CA ASN A 279 -21.71 -22.90 3.63
C ASN A 279 -20.92 -21.77 4.33
N TYR A 280 -21.20 -20.48 4.07
CA TYR A 280 -20.58 -19.38 4.81
C TYR A 280 -21.56 -18.21 4.95
N ASP A 281 -21.93 -17.92 6.21
CA ASP A 281 -22.41 -16.61 6.65
C ASP A 281 -21.21 -15.64 6.63
N ILE A 282 -21.36 -14.51 5.94
CA ILE A 282 -20.43 -13.35 6.02
C ILE A 282 -21.05 -12.34 6.99
#